data_AF-A0A3R9XZZ0-F1
#
_entry.id   AF-A0A3R9XZZ0-F1
#
_cell.length_a   1.000
_cell.length_b   1.000
_cell.length_c   1.000
_cell.angle_alpha   90.00
_cell.angle_beta   90.00
_cell.angle_gamma   90.00
#
_symmetry.space_group_name_H-M   'P 1'
#
loop_
_entity.id
_entity.type
_entity.pdbx_description
1 polymer ?
#
loop_
_entity_poly.entity_id
_entity_poly.type
_entity_poly.pdbx_seq_one_letter_code
_entity_poly.pdbx_strand_id
1 'polypeptide(L)'
;MTQQLPHPDDLSDAELAEHAHAWRRLALRGDRNARAPAHAYETALRERVRASMAAELMASAAAAPEPKRPWWRRWWPSMSEQVTS
;
A
#
# COMPACT_ATOMS: atom_id res chain seq x y z
N MET A 1 3.20 28.18 25.15
CA MET A 1 2.44 28.10 23.89
C MET A 1 2.54 26.68 23.36
N THR A 2 1.49 25.86 23.51
CA THR A 2 1.41 24.54 22.86
C THR A 2 1.01 24.78 21.41
N GLN A 3 1.96 24.73 20.48
CA GLN A 3 1.66 24.74 19.05
C GLN A 3 0.78 23.52 18.76
N GLN A 4 -0.45 23.76 18.30
CA GLN A 4 -1.32 22.68 17.83
C GLN A 4 -0.73 22.14 16.53
N LEU A 5 -0.36 20.86 16.54
CA LEU A 5 0.18 20.17 15.39
C LEU A 5 -0.96 19.83 14.41
N PRO A 6 -0.80 20.10 13.10
CA PRO A 6 -1.79 19.68 12.12
C PRO A 6 -1.93 18.16 12.14
N HIS A 7 -3.15 17.66 12.08
CA HIS A 7 -3.38 16.22 12.07
C HIS A 7 -2.78 15.61 10.78
N PRO A 8 -2.14 14.43 10.83
CA PRO A 8 -1.51 13.83 9.65
C PRO A 8 -2.45 13.67 8.45
N ASP A 9 -3.74 13.44 8.69
CA ASP A 9 -4.75 13.24 7.65
C ASP A 9 -5.12 14.53 6.89
N ASP A 10 -4.87 15.70 7.49
CA ASP A 10 -5.18 17.00 6.87
C ASP A 10 -4.07 17.46 5.91
N LEU A 11 -2.95 16.73 5.85
CA LEU A 11 -1.76 17.09 5.09
C LEU A 11 -1.72 16.37 3.74
N SER A 12 -1.21 17.05 2.70
CA SER A 12 -0.79 16.39 1.47
C SER A 12 0.39 15.45 1.72
N ASP A 13 0.68 14.53 0.78
CA ASP A 13 1.80 13.58 0.92
C ASP A 13 3.15 14.29 1.05
N ALA A 14 3.34 15.40 0.33
CA ALA A 14 4.55 16.20 0.38
C ALA A 14 4.73 16.88 1.74
N GLU A 15 3.67 17.52 2.25
CA GLU A 15 3.69 18.17 3.56
C GLU A 15 3.89 17.15 4.69
N LEU A 16 3.21 15.99 4.59
CA LEU A 16 3.35 14.91 5.56
C LEU A 16 4.80 14.40 5.61
N ALA A 17 5.44 14.22 4.46
CA ALA A 17 6.85 13.83 4.37
C ALA A 17 7.77 14.91 4.95
N GLU A 18 7.55 16.19 4.65
CA GLU A 18 8.33 17.29 5.20
C GLU A 18 8.24 17.34 6.73
N HIS A 19 7.02 17.24 7.27
CA HIS A 19 6.79 17.21 8.71
C HIS A 19 7.46 15.98 9.36
N ALA A 20 7.34 14.79 8.78
CA ALA A 20 8.01 13.59 9.26
C ALA A 20 9.53 13.79 9.34
N HIS A 21 10.13 14.34 8.28
CA HIS A 21 11.57 14.62 8.23
C HIS A 21 12.00 15.71 9.23
N ALA A 22 11.22 16.78 9.38
CA ALA A 22 11.49 17.83 10.37
C ALA A 22 11.50 17.26 11.79
N TRP A 23 10.47 16.48 12.15
CA TRP A 23 10.38 15.84 13.46
C TRP A 23 11.47 14.81 13.70
N ARG A 24 11.79 13.99 12.69
CA ARG A 24 12.89 13.03 12.79
C ARG A 24 14.23 13.73 13.01
N ARG A 25 14.50 14.84 12.32
CA ARG A 25 15.72 15.63 12.54
C ARG A 25 15.83 16.15 13.97
N LEU A 26 14.73 16.65 14.55
CA LEU A 26 14.70 17.10 15.94
C LEU A 26 14.91 15.93 16.92
N ALA A 27 14.26 14.80 16.67
CA ALA A 27 14.40 13.61 17.49
C ALA A 27 15.85 13.06 17.50
N LEU A 28 16.52 13.09 16.34
CA LEU A 28 17.92 12.68 16.19
C LEU A 28 18.89 13.63 16.88
N ARG A 29 18.53 14.93 17.02
CA ARG A 29 19.29 15.90 17.82
C ARG A 29 19.11 15.70 19.33
N GLY A 30 18.30 14.74 19.75
CA GLY A 30 18.09 14.39 21.15
C GLY A 30 16.78 14.93 21.75
N ASP A 31 15.95 15.63 20.96
CA ASP A 31 14.64 16.07 21.44
C ASP A 31 13.71 14.87 21.66
N ARG A 32 13.41 14.58 22.93
CA ARG A 32 12.54 13.45 23.29
C ARG A 32 11.08 13.69 22.93
N ASN A 33 10.64 14.96 22.93
CA ASN A 33 9.27 15.33 22.59
C ASN A 33 9.00 15.19 21.09
N ALA A 34 10.06 15.20 20.27
CA ALA A 34 9.98 15.02 18.82
C ALA A 34 9.80 13.57 18.37
N ARG A 35 10.04 12.57 19.25
CA ARG A 35 10.01 11.14 18.85
C ARG A 35 8.59 10.65 18.54
N ALA A 36 7.64 10.98 19.39
CA ALA A 36 6.24 10.61 19.20
C ALA A 36 5.65 11.23 17.92
N PRO A 37 5.76 12.55 17.65
CA PRO A 37 5.27 13.12 16.41
C PRO A 37 6.04 12.59 15.19
N ALA A 38 7.36 12.39 15.27
CA ALA A 38 8.09 11.77 14.16
C ALA A 38 7.50 10.40 13.79
N HIS A 39 7.27 9.54 14.78
CA HIS A 39 6.74 8.21 14.54
C HIS A 39 5.31 8.24 13.99
N ALA A 40 4.45 9.14 14.50
CA ALA A 40 3.08 9.29 14.02
C ALA A 40 3.02 9.66 12.53
N TYR A 41 3.80 10.67 12.12
CA TYR A 41 3.84 11.14 10.74
C TYR A 41 4.49 10.11 9.80
N GLU A 42 5.58 9.45 10.24
CA GLU A 42 6.19 8.35 9.47
C GLU A 42 5.25 7.16 9.27
N THR A 43 4.42 6.86 10.26
CA THR A 43 3.43 5.77 10.15
C THR A 43 2.31 6.15 9.19
N ALA A 44 1.77 7.37 9.28
CA ALA A 44 0.79 7.85 8.31
C ALA A 44 1.35 7.80 6.88
N LEU A 45 2.60 8.22 6.66
CA LEU A 45 3.25 8.14 5.35
C LEU A 45 3.37 6.68 4.86
N ARG A 46 3.78 5.76 5.73
CA ARG A 46 3.87 4.31 5.40
C ARG A 46 2.51 3.71 5.04
N GLU A 47 1.45 4.09 5.73
CA GLU A 47 0.09 3.63 5.41
C GLU A 47 -0.37 4.13 4.03
N ARG A 48 -0.10 5.41 3.70
CA ARG A 48 -0.46 5.96 2.38
C ARG A 48 0.26 5.26 1.23
N VAL A 49 1.56 5.02 1.38
CA VAL A 49 2.35 4.26 0.38
C VAL A 49 1.80 2.84 0.23
N ARG A 50 1.47 2.17 1.34
CA ARG A 50 0.89 0.82 1.31
C ARG A 50 -0.46 0.80 0.61
N ALA A 51 -1.33 1.77 0.90
CA ALA A 51 -2.64 1.89 0.27
C ALA A 51 -2.51 2.11 -1.25
N SER A 52 -1.58 2.97 -1.67
CA SER A 52 -1.29 3.20 -3.09
C SER A 52 -0.81 1.93 -3.80
N MET A 53 0.19 1.23 -3.24
CA MET A 53 0.65 -0.05 -3.78
C MET A 53 -0.46 -1.10 -3.85
N ALA A 54 -1.29 -1.20 -2.80
CA ALA A 54 -2.40 -2.15 -2.79
C ALA A 54 -3.40 -1.85 -3.91
N ALA A 55 -3.72 -0.57 -4.14
CA ALA A 55 -4.59 -0.15 -5.23
C ALA A 55 -4.01 -0.51 -6.61
N GLU A 56 -2.71 -0.27 -6.83
CA GLU A 56 -2.03 -0.62 -8.07
C GLU A 56 -2.01 -2.14 -8.33
N LEU A 57 -1.78 -2.94 -7.28
CA LEU A 57 -1.82 -4.39 -7.36
C LEU A 57 -3.23 -4.91 -7.70
N MET A 58 -4.27 -4.36 -7.07
CA MET A 58 -5.66 -4.72 -7.37
C MET A 58 -6.05 -4.35 -8.79
N ALA A 59 -5.66 -3.16 -9.27
CA ALA A 59 -5.90 -2.74 -10.66
C ALA A 59 -5.19 -3.66 -11.66
N SER A 60 -3.93 -4.02 -11.36
CA SER A 60 -3.14 -4.94 -12.19
C SER A 60 -3.75 -6.35 -12.23
N ALA A 61 -4.25 -6.84 -11.10
CA ALA A 61 -4.93 -8.14 -11.03
C ALA A 61 -6.25 -8.14 -11.83
N ALA A 62 -7.00 -7.04 -11.82
CA ALA A 62 -8.23 -6.89 -12.59
C ALA A 62 -7.98 -6.81 -14.11
N ALA A 63 -6.82 -6.31 -14.54
CA ALA A 63 -6.43 -6.19 -15.93
C ALA A 63 -5.77 -7.47 -16.50
N ALA A 64 -5.46 -8.47 -15.66
CA ALA A 64 -4.81 -9.69 -16.10
C ALA A 64 -5.77 -10.52 -17.00
N PRO A 65 -5.35 -10.96 -18.20
CA PRO A 65 -6.16 -11.82 -19.05
C PRO A 65 -6.40 -13.19 -18.39
N GLU A 66 -7.45 -13.90 -18.83
CA GLU A 66 -7.92 -15.16 -18.25
C GLU A 66 -6.79 -16.10 -17.80
N PRO A 67 -6.98 -16.81 -16.66
CA PRO A 67 -5.97 -17.72 -16.15
C PRO A 67 -5.56 -18.71 -17.23
N LYS A 68 -4.28 -18.67 -17.62
CA LYS A 68 -3.70 -19.61 -18.59
C LYS A 68 -4.09 -21.01 -18.16
N ARG A 69 -4.85 -21.73 -19.00
CA ARG A 69 -5.30 -23.09 -18.70
C ARG A 69 -4.10 -23.91 -18.24
N PRO A 70 -4.19 -24.59 -17.08
CA PRO A 70 -3.10 -25.42 -16.60
C PRO A 70 -2.68 -26.41 -17.69
N TRP A 71 -1.36 -26.53 -17.94
CA TRP A 71 -0.82 -27.35 -19.03
C TRP A 71 -1.29 -28.82 -18.96
N TRP A 72 -1.55 -29.33 -17.76
CA TRP A 72 -2.06 -30.69 -17.53
C TRP A 72 -3.50 -30.91 -18.06
N ARG A 73 -4.32 -29.86 -18.19
CA ARG A 73 -5.66 -29.98 -18.82
C ARG A 73 -5.58 -30.30 -20.31
N ARG A 74 -4.41 -30.17 -20.93
CA ARG A 74 -4.19 -30.55 -22.33
C ARG A 74 -4.08 -32.06 -22.52
N TRP A 75 -3.92 -32.81 -21.43
CA TRP A 75 -3.74 -34.27 -21.44
C TRP A 75 -5.01 -35.03 -21.05
N TRP A 76 -6.09 -34.32 -20.70
CA TRP A 76 -7.38 -34.94 -20.43
C TRP A 76 -8.25 -34.84 -21.69
N PRO A 77 -8.52 -35.95 -22.40
CA PRO A 77 -9.51 -35.95 -23.47
C PRO A 77 -10.86 -35.58 -22.86
N SER A 78 -11.57 -34.60 -23.43
CA SER A 78 -12.95 -34.34 -23.05
C SER A 78 -13.76 -35.59 -23.39
N MET A 79 -14.03 -36.40 -22.37
CA MET A 79 -14.89 -37.57 -22.44
C MET A 79 -16.33 -37.08 -22.53
N SER A 80 -16.69 -36.47 -23.66
CA SER A 80 -18.03 -35.95 -23.90
C SER A 80 -18.33 -35.95 -25.39
N GLU A 81 -18.35 -37.14 -25.96
CA GLU A 81 -19.18 -37.48 -27.11
C GLU A 81 -19.36 -38.98 -27.05
N GLN A 82 -20.59 -39.44 -26.83
CA GLN A 82 -21.27 -40.53 -27.58
C GLN A 82 -22.62 -40.82 -26.87
N VAL A 83 -23.66 -40.08 -27.27
CA VAL A 83 -25.03 -40.61 -27.29
C VAL A 83 -25.49 -40.49 -28.73
N THR A 84 -25.15 -41.52 -29.51
CA THR A 84 -25.76 -41.82 -30.82
C THR A 84 -27.07 -42.56 -30.57
N SER A 85 -28.16 -42.08 -31.18
CA SER A 85 -29.31 -42.87 -31.62
C SER A 85 -29.47 -42.69 -33.12
#